data_AF-A0A0E3S1E6-F1
#
_entry.id   AF-A0A0E3S1E6-F1
#
_cell.length_a   1.000
_cell.length_b   1.000
_cell.length_c   1.000
_cell.angle_alpha   90.00
_cell.angle_beta   90.00
_cell.angle_gamma   90.00
#
_symmetry.space_group_name_H-M   'P 1'
#
loop_
_entity.id
_entity.type
_entity.pdbx_description
1 polymer ?
#
loop_
_entity_poly.entity_id
_entity_poly.type
_entity_poly.pdbx_seq_one_letter_code
_entity_poly.pdbx_strand_id
1 'polypeptide(L)'
;MAEEAKCACGIANVGIFACSGGSNVGQIANKVAIELTKQEVGKMMCTVGIGGRIKGLMKSAEGSERLIAIDGCPLNCTKETLELAGFTPDRHIVISELGIKKSKDLDLKDEEVKEALDKIKEILQSD
;
A
#
# COMPACT_ATOMS: atom_id res chain seq x y z
N MET A 1 -31.09 6.90 -3.61
CA MET A 1 -30.11 5.82 -3.38
C MET A 1 -29.14 5.91 -4.54
N ALA A 2 -27.94 6.43 -4.29
CA ALA A 2 -26.96 6.66 -5.36
C ALA A 2 -26.34 5.30 -5.73
N GLU A 3 -26.54 4.94 -6.99
CA GLU A 3 -25.99 3.75 -7.63
C GLU A 3 -24.46 3.82 -7.56
N GLU A 4 -23.82 2.78 -7.01
CA GLU A 4 -22.37 2.65 -7.01
C GLU A 4 -21.88 2.65 -8.45
N ALA A 5 -21.14 3.68 -8.84
CA ALA A 5 -20.53 3.80 -10.15
C ALA A 5 -19.41 2.76 -10.28
N LYS A 6 -19.77 1.51 -10.59
CA LYS A 6 -18.83 0.47 -10.97
C LYS A 6 -18.12 0.91 -12.25
N CYS A 7 -16.79 0.93 -12.22
CA CYS A 7 -15.98 1.12 -13.41
C CYS A 7 -16.34 0.03 -14.44
N ALA A 8 -16.42 0.39 -15.73
CA ALA A 8 -16.86 -0.49 -16.81
C ALA A 8 -16.03 -1.79 -16.99
N CYS A 9 -14.88 -1.90 -16.31
CA CYS A 9 -14.02 -3.08 -16.32
C CYS A 9 -14.37 -4.15 -15.28
N GLY A 10 -15.26 -3.89 -14.32
CA GLY A 10 -15.67 -4.88 -13.31
C GLY A 10 -14.58 -5.32 -12.32
N ILE A 11 -13.40 -4.69 -12.35
CA ILE A 11 -12.30 -4.93 -11.40
C ILE A 11 -12.44 -3.94 -10.25
N ALA A 12 -12.38 -4.43 -9.01
CA ALA A 12 -12.43 -3.61 -7.81
C ALA A 12 -11.36 -2.52 -7.86
N ASN A 13 -11.72 -1.26 -7.61
CA ASN A 13 -10.78 -0.14 -7.62
C ASN A 13 -9.96 -0.10 -6.31
N VAL A 14 -8.93 -0.95 -6.22
CA VAL A 14 -8.06 -1.06 -5.04
C VAL A 14 -6.95 -0.01 -5.07
N GLY A 15 -6.91 0.89 -4.08
CA GLY A 15 -5.82 1.84 -3.87
C GLY A 15 -4.74 1.27 -2.98
N ILE A 16 -3.50 1.20 -3.46
CA ILE A 16 -2.35 0.69 -2.71
C ILE A 16 -1.46 1.87 -2.30
N PHE A 17 -1.30 2.08 -1.01
CA PHE A 17 -0.45 3.11 -0.42
C PHE A 17 0.71 2.43 0.29
N ALA A 18 1.92 2.89 0.04
CA ALA A 18 3.11 2.28 0.62
C ALA A 18 3.97 3.30 1.34
N CYS A 19 4.72 2.80 2.32
CA CYS A 19 5.88 3.47 2.86
C CYS A 19 6.97 3.47 1.78
N SER A 20 7.66 4.60 1.63
CA SER A 20 8.87 4.72 0.80
C SER A 20 9.98 5.41 1.60
N GLY A 21 10.05 5.12 2.91
CA GLY A 21 10.97 5.76 3.85
C GLY A 21 12.43 5.28 3.74
N GLY A 22 13.34 5.90 4.49
CA GLY A 22 14.80 5.70 4.37
C GLY A 22 15.37 4.43 5.03
N SER A 23 14.66 3.30 5.01
CA SER A 23 15.15 2.01 5.52
C SER A 23 14.82 0.87 4.55
N ASN A 24 15.53 -0.26 4.64
CA ASN A 24 15.30 -1.42 3.77
C ASN A 24 13.82 -1.80 3.68
N VAL A 25 13.13 -1.96 4.81
CA VAL A 25 11.73 -2.36 4.88
C VAL A 25 10.76 -1.31 4.30
N GLY A 26 11.14 -0.03 4.35
CA GLY A 26 10.39 1.03 3.66
C GLY A 26 10.53 0.92 2.14
N GLN A 27 11.74 0.66 1.66
CA GLN A 27 11.95 0.48 0.22
C GLN A 27 11.41 -0.88 -0.29
N ILE A 28 11.38 -1.92 0.54
CA ILE A 28 10.70 -3.19 0.25
C ILE A 28 9.18 -2.97 0.13
N ALA A 29 8.55 -2.24 1.06
CA ALA A 29 7.13 -1.87 0.96
C ALA A 29 6.83 -1.17 -0.37
N ASN A 30 7.68 -0.20 -0.75
CA ASN A 30 7.60 0.50 -2.03
C ASN A 30 7.72 -0.45 -3.23
N LYS A 31 8.74 -1.33 -3.27
CA LYS A 31 8.92 -2.31 -4.35
C LYS A 31 7.75 -3.29 -4.46
N VAL A 32 7.22 -3.76 -3.34
CA VAL A 32 6.05 -4.65 -3.32
C VAL A 32 4.83 -3.95 -3.91
N ALA A 33 4.55 -2.71 -3.53
CA ALA A 33 3.41 -1.96 -4.09
C ALA A 33 3.54 -1.71 -5.60
N ILE A 34 4.75 -1.46 -6.11
CA ILE A 34 5.04 -1.41 -7.55
C ILE A 34 4.67 -2.74 -8.21
N GLU A 35 5.09 -3.85 -7.62
CA GLU A 35 4.88 -5.18 -8.20
C GLU A 35 3.41 -5.61 -8.17
N LEU A 36 2.69 -5.35 -7.07
CA LEU A 36 1.23 -5.55 -7.00
C LEU A 36 0.50 -4.72 -8.07
N THR A 37 0.99 -3.51 -8.37
CA THR A 37 0.42 -2.68 -9.43
C THR A 37 0.68 -3.26 -10.82
N LYS A 38 1.90 -3.73 -11.09
CA LYS A 38 2.25 -4.38 -12.36
C LYS A 38 1.46 -5.67 -12.60
N GLN A 39 1.08 -6.35 -11.53
CA GLN A 39 0.29 -7.57 -11.56
C GLN A 39 -1.23 -7.30 -11.48
N GLU A 40 -1.64 -6.05 -11.63
CA GLU A 40 -3.06 -5.64 -11.68
C GLU A 40 -3.88 -6.00 -10.43
N VAL A 41 -3.22 -6.23 -9.28
CA VAL A 41 -3.89 -6.48 -7.98
C VAL A 41 -4.56 -5.21 -7.45
N GLY A 42 -4.01 -4.05 -7.80
CA GLY A 42 -4.52 -2.74 -7.44
C GLY A 42 -3.67 -1.65 -8.06
N LYS A 43 -3.94 -0.39 -7.72
CA LYS A 43 -3.20 0.76 -8.24
C LYS A 43 -2.44 1.44 -7.12
N MET A 44 -1.12 1.52 -7.26
CA MET A 44 -0.29 2.34 -6.38
C MET A 44 -0.71 3.81 -6.44
N MET A 45 -0.92 4.41 -5.27
CA MET A 45 -1.30 5.80 -5.08
C MET A 45 -0.30 6.51 -4.17
N CYS A 46 -0.17 7.83 -4.34
CA CYS A 46 0.88 8.59 -3.67
C CYS A 46 0.55 8.92 -2.21
N THR A 47 1.14 8.17 -1.26
CA THR A 47 1.05 8.43 0.20
C THR A 47 1.45 9.87 0.56
N VAL A 48 2.54 10.40 -0.01
CA VAL A 48 2.99 11.78 0.24
C VAL A 48 1.93 12.80 -0.20
N GLY A 49 1.23 12.53 -1.29
CA GLY A 49 0.16 13.40 -1.77
C GLY A 49 -1.08 13.40 -0.88
N ILE A 50 -1.39 12.27 -0.22
CA ILE A 50 -2.41 12.20 0.84
C ILE A 50 -1.99 13.06 2.03
N GLY A 51 -0.73 12.92 2.49
CA GLY A 51 -0.19 13.75 3.57
C GLY A 51 -0.23 15.24 3.27
N GLY A 52 0.06 15.62 2.02
CA GLY A 52 -0.04 17.00 1.52
C GLY A 52 -1.48 17.47 1.22
N ARG A 53 -2.50 16.64 1.45
CA ARG A 53 -3.92 16.93 1.14
C ARG A 53 -4.14 17.40 -0.30
N ILE A 54 -3.38 16.85 -1.25
CA ILE A 54 -3.49 17.22 -2.66
C ILE A 54 -4.86 16.81 -3.20
N LYS A 55 -5.70 17.79 -3.53
CA LYS A 55 -7.13 17.61 -3.87
C LYS A 55 -7.42 16.45 -4.83
N GLY A 56 -6.63 16.32 -5.90
CA GLY A 56 -6.81 15.26 -6.89
C GLY A 56 -6.54 13.87 -6.32
N LEU A 57 -5.53 13.73 -5.46
CA LEU A 57 -5.15 12.46 -4.86
C LEU A 57 -6.07 12.05 -3.71
N MET A 58 -6.58 13.03 -2.95
CA MET A 58 -7.65 12.80 -1.98
C MET A 58 -8.91 12.23 -2.65
N LYS A 59 -9.34 12.81 -3.77
CA LYS A 59 -10.48 12.30 -4.55
C LYS A 59 -10.24 10.90 -5.11
N SER A 60 -9.02 10.60 -5.56
CA SER A 60 -8.68 9.26 -6.04
C SER A 60 -8.78 8.22 -4.93
N ALA A 61 -8.31 8.54 -3.72
CA ALA A 61 -8.43 7.66 -2.56
C ALA A 61 -9.88 7.47 -2.11
N GLU A 62 -10.69 8.54 -2.10
CA GLU A 62 -12.13 8.48 -1.80
C GLU A 62 -12.90 7.62 -2.81
N GLY A 63 -12.48 7.62 -4.08
CA GLY A 63 -13.09 6.80 -5.13
C GLY A 63 -12.62 5.35 -5.19
N SER A 64 -11.70 4.92 -4.31
CA SER A 64 -11.26 3.53 -4.22
C SER A 64 -12.26 2.70 -3.42
N GLU A 65 -12.57 1.50 -3.91
CA GLU A 65 -13.46 0.55 -3.22
C GLU A 65 -12.77 -0.13 -2.04
N ARG A 66 -11.44 -0.26 -2.11
CA ARG A 66 -10.60 -0.77 -1.03
C ARG A 66 -9.28 0.00 -0.96
N LEU A 67 -8.77 0.19 0.24
CA LEU A 67 -7.52 0.86 0.54
C LEU A 67 -6.58 -0.12 1.25
N ILE A 68 -5.40 -0.34 0.68
CA ILE A 68 -4.35 -1.17 1.26
C ILE A 68 -3.20 -0.25 1.67
N ALA A 69 -2.83 -0.30 2.95
CA ALA A 69 -1.65 0.37 3.48
C ALA A 69 -0.53 -0.66 3.70
N ILE A 70 0.63 -0.43 3.08
CA ILE A 70 1.83 -1.26 3.25
C ILE A 70 2.91 -0.41 3.93
N ASP A 71 3.09 -0.61 5.22
CA ASP A 71 4.12 0.06 6.00
C ASP A 71 5.40 -0.77 6.10
N GLY A 72 6.55 -0.09 6.19
CA GLY A 72 7.83 -0.77 6.36
C GLY A 72 8.04 -1.27 7.79
N CYS A 73 7.57 -0.52 8.80
CA CYS A 73 7.86 -0.80 10.20
C CYS A 73 6.73 -0.33 11.13
N PRO A 74 6.74 -0.67 12.42
CA PRO A 74 5.62 -0.40 13.35
C PRO A 74 5.38 1.07 13.69
N LEU A 75 6.11 1.99 13.03
CA LEU A 75 5.80 3.42 13.06
C LEU A 75 4.57 3.76 12.22
N ASN A 76 4.13 2.86 11.32
CA ASN A 76 2.86 2.93 10.60
C ASN A 76 2.65 4.26 9.83
N CYS A 77 3.70 4.85 9.28
CA CYS A 77 3.64 6.18 8.69
C CYS A 77 2.58 6.30 7.57
N THR A 78 2.37 5.24 6.81
CA THR A 78 1.40 5.19 5.71
C THR A 78 -0.02 5.12 6.24
N LYS A 79 -0.30 4.19 7.15
CA LYS A 79 -1.59 4.07 7.84
C LYS A 79 -1.96 5.37 8.56
N GLU A 80 -1.06 5.92 9.37
CA GLU A 80 -1.31 7.17 10.11
C GLU A 80 -1.55 8.35 9.14
N THR A 81 -0.84 8.39 8.01
CA THR A 81 -1.07 9.43 6.98
C THR A 81 -2.46 9.34 6.37
N LEU A 82 -2.95 8.12 6.09
CA LEU A 82 -4.30 7.86 5.58
C LEU A 82 -5.36 8.21 6.63
N GLU A 83 -5.20 7.74 7.87
CA GLU A 83 -6.16 7.97 8.96
C GLU A 83 -6.29 9.46 9.30
N LEU A 84 -5.17 10.19 9.36
CA LEU A 84 -5.21 11.65 9.52
C LEU A 84 -5.97 12.34 8.37
N ALA A 85 -5.98 11.74 7.19
CA ALA A 85 -6.69 12.25 6.01
C ALA A 85 -8.18 11.90 6.00
N GLY A 86 -8.66 11.14 6.99
CA GLY A 86 -10.03 10.64 7.05
C GLY A 86 -10.25 9.33 6.32
N PHE A 87 -9.19 8.62 5.91
CA PHE A 87 -9.29 7.31 5.27
C PHE A 87 -8.90 6.19 6.22
N THR A 88 -9.70 5.14 6.27
CA THR A 88 -9.38 3.92 7.02
C THR A 88 -8.94 2.83 6.04
N PRO A 89 -7.69 2.34 6.09
CA PRO A 89 -7.26 1.23 5.25
C PRO A 89 -8.04 -0.05 5.58
N ASP A 90 -8.57 -0.73 4.57
CA ASP A 90 -9.19 -2.05 4.72
C ASP A 90 -8.16 -3.10 5.12
N ARG A 91 -6.93 -2.99 4.61
CA ARG A 91 -5.81 -3.86 4.96
C ARG A 91 -4.61 -3.02 5.34
N HIS A 92 -3.95 -3.41 6.42
CA HIS A 92 -2.71 -2.81 6.88
C HIS A 92 -1.68 -3.91 7.06
N ILE A 93 -0.55 -3.78 6.37
CA ILE A 93 0.54 -4.75 6.39
C ILE A 93 1.82 -4.04 6.81
N VAL A 94 2.62 -4.67 7.67
CA VAL A 94 3.91 -4.15 8.11
C VAL A 94 5.03 -5.10 7.70
N ILE A 95 5.91 -4.67 6.79
CA ILE A 95 6.99 -5.53 6.24
C ILE A 95 7.88 -6.14 7.33
N SER A 96 8.22 -5.38 8.37
CA SER A 96 9.07 -5.92 9.44
C SER A 96 8.39 -7.01 10.29
N GLU A 97 7.07 -7.07 10.29
CA GLU A 97 6.30 -8.11 10.98
C GLU A 97 6.25 -9.42 10.16
N LEU A 98 6.63 -9.37 8.88
CA LEU A 98 6.79 -10.55 8.02
C LEU A 98 8.12 -11.28 8.22
N GLY A 99 8.90 -10.91 9.25
CA GLY A 99 10.20 -11.52 9.58
C GLY A 99 11.42 -10.83 8.98
N ILE A 100 11.23 -9.74 8.21
CA ILE A 100 12.33 -8.98 7.60
C ILE A 100 12.85 -7.94 8.58
N LYS A 101 14.11 -8.06 8.99
CA LYS A 101 14.70 -7.13 9.97
C LYS A 101 14.93 -5.75 9.35
N LYS A 102 14.48 -4.70 10.03
CA LYS A 102 14.78 -3.31 9.66
C LYS A 102 16.29 -3.03 9.75
N SER A 103 16.83 -2.42 8.70
CA SER A 103 18.21 -1.94 8.57
C SER A 103 18.24 -0.62 7.79
N LYS A 104 19.43 -0.01 7.71
CA LYS A 104 19.69 1.16 6.86
C LYS A 104 20.28 0.78 5.50
N ASP A 105 20.40 -0.51 5.22
CA ASP A 105 20.91 -1.01 3.95
C ASP A 105 19.85 -0.78 2.86
N LEU A 106 20.24 -0.15 1.76
CA LEU A 106 19.34 0.13 0.64
C LEU A 106 19.64 -0.75 -0.58
N ASP A 107 20.69 -1.59 -0.50
CA ASP A 107 20.96 -2.64 -1.47
C ASP A 107 20.07 -3.85 -1.16
N LEU A 108 18.79 -3.71 -1.54
CA LEU A 108 17.76 -4.70 -1.23
C LEU A 108 18.02 -6.01 -1.97
N LYS A 109 17.85 -7.12 -1.26
CA LYS A 109 17.89 -8.45 -1.84
C LYS A 109 16.58 -8.75 -2.55
N ASP A 110 16.65 -9.20 -3.80
CA ASP A 110 15.46 -9.54 -4.58
C ASP A 110 14.66 -10.68 -3.91
N GLU A 111 15.34 -11.57 -3.17
CA GLU A 111 14.71 -12.63 -2.39
C GLU A 111 13.83 -12.07 -1.26
N GLU A 112 14.27 -11.04 -0.54
CA GLU A 112 13.48 -10.42 0.54
C GLU A 112 12.24 -9.70 -0.02
N VAL A 113 12.38 -9.05 -1.19
CA VAL A 113 11.26 -8.40 -1.89
C VAL A 113 10.25 -9.45 -2.36
N LYS A 114 10.73 -10.55 -2.96
CA LYS A 114 9.89 -11.65 -3.42
C LYS A 114 9.16 -12.32 -2.26
N GLU A 115 9.87 -12.63 -1.17
CA GLU A 115 9.27 -13.23 0.03
C GLU A 115 8.18 -12.33 0.63
N ALA A 116 8.43 -11.03 0.73
CA ALA A 116 7.43 -10.07 1.19
C ALA A 116 6.21 -10.03 0.27
N LEU A 117 6.42 -10.01 -1.05
CA LEU A 117 5.35 -10.00 -2.04
C LEU A 117 4.47 -11.25 -1.95
N ASP A 118 5.08 -12.44 -1.86
CA ASP A 118 4.37 -13.72 -1.81
C ASP A 118 3.49 -13.77 -0.54
N LYS A 119 4.05 -13.44 0.63
CA LYS A 119 3.31 -13.34 1.90
C LYS A 119 2.16 -12.34 1.82
N ILE A 120 2.38 -11.19 1.19
CA ILE A 120 1.34 -10.16 1.04
C ILE A 120 0.20 -10.65 0.17
N LYS A 121 0.48 -11.35 -0.94
CA LYS A 121 -0.58 -11.92 -1.77
C LYS A 121 -1.41 -12.96 -1.02
N GLU A 122 -0.78 -13.81 -0.21
CA GLU A 122 -1.50 -14.78 0.63
C GLU A 122 -2.44 -14.06 1.61
N ILE A 123 -1.97 -13.00 2.26
CA ILE A 123 -2.79 -12.16 3.16
C ILE A 123 -3.98 -11.55 2.40
N LEU A 124 -3.77 -11.08 1.17
CA LEU A 124 -4.82 -10.45 0.36
C LEU A 124 -5.81 -11.45 -0.28
N GLN A 125 -5.43 -12.73 -0.38
CA GLN A 125 -6.28 -13.80 -0.92
C GLN A 125 -7.11 -14.53 0.13
N SER A 126 -6.79 -14.36 1.41
CA SER A 126 -7.45 -15.08 2.52
C SER A 126 -8.81 -14.50 2.93
N ASP A 127 -9.48 -13.78 2.01
CA ASP A 127 -10.74 -13.06 2.20
C ASP A 127 -11.84 -13.52 1.24
#